data_AF-A0A0U5GIY2-F1
#
_entry.id   AF-A0A0U5GIY2-F1
#
_cell.length_a   1.000
_cell.length_b   1.000
_cell.length_c   1.000
_cell.angle_alpha   90.00
_cell.angle_beta   90.00
_cell.angle_gamma   90.00
#
_symmetry.space_group_name_H-M   'P 1'
#
loop_
_entity.id
_entity.type
_entity.pdbx_description
1 polymer ?
#
loop_
_entity_poly.entity_id
_entity_poly.type
_entity_poly.pdbx_seq_one_letter_code
_entity_poly.pdbx_strand_id
1 'polypeptide(L)'
;MDEKLKAYTHPERVRRVDHKGKYFNAAGPHLIEPSRQRTPFIFQAGASKAGKGFATKHAEAMFLPGMHIESVRKSVLEIRQTATAQGRDLNGLKLIVDETDELAQQKYDEYLTYADLDGSLALFGG
;
A
#
# COMPACT_ATOMS: atom_id res chain seq x y z
N MET A 1 28.55 15.28 -10.10
CA MET A 1 29.99 15.16 -9.82
C MET A 1 30.42 16.46 -9.18
N ASP A 2 30.96 16.40 -7.97
CA ASP A 2 31.65 17.56 -7.43
C ASP A 2 33.00 17.65 -8.16
N GLU A 3 33.14 18.64 -9.06
CA GLU A 3 34.34 18.81 -9.89
C GLU A 3 35.58 19.15 -9.07
N LYS A 4 35.42 19.77 -7.89
CA LYS A 4 36.53 20.13 -7.01
C LYS A 4 37.02 18.93 -6.20
N LEU A 5 36.10 18.09 -5.73
CA LEU A 5 36.43 16.86 -5.01
C LEU A 5 36.72 15.66 -5.92
N LYS A 6 36.48 15.79 -7.23
CA LYS A 6 36.55 14.69 -8.22
C LYS A 6 35.76 13.46 -7.78
N ALA A 7 34.65 13.68 -7.05
CA ALA A 7 33.86 12.62 -6.46
C ALA A 7 32.47 12.55 -7.11
N TYR A 8 32.03 11.34 -7.44
CA TYR A 8 30.65 11.06 -7.84
C TYR A 8 29.74 10.95 -6.61
N THR A 9 30.20 10.21 -5.59
CA THR A 9 29.52 10.01 -4.31
C THR A 9 30.50 10.22 -3.16
N HIS A 10 30.04 10.86 -2.09
CA HIS A 10 30.76 11.05 -0.83
C HIS A 10 30.75 9.77 0.01
N PRO A 11 31.89 9.05 0.15
CA PRO A 11 31.92 7.74 0.81
C PRO A 11 31.50 7.80 2.28
N GLU A 12 31.78 8.91 2.97
CA GLU A 12 31.40 9.13 4.38
C GLU A 12 29.88 9.23 4.60
N ARG A 13 29.11 9.39 3.52
CA ARG A 13 27.64 9.44 3.54
C ARG A 13 27.00 8.10 3.16
N VAL A 14 27.78 7.12 2.73
CA VAL A 14 27.33 5.75 2.45
C VAL A 14 27.55 4.90 3.70
N ARG A 15 26.48 4.36 4.27
CA ARG A 15 26.52 3.67 5.56
C ARG A 15 26.01 2.25 5.44
N ARG A 16 26.65 1.35 6.18
CA ARG A 16 26.17 0.00 6.41
C ARG A 16 24.89 0.04 7.25
N VAL A 17 24.02 -0.93 7.03
CA VAL A 17 22.78 -1.12 7.81
C VAL A 17 23.06 -2.04 9.01
N ASP A 18 23.96 -3.01 8.85
CA ASP A 18 24.38 -3.98 9.87
C ASP A 18 23.21 -4.60 10.67
N HIS A 19 22.11 -4.91 9.98
CA HIS A 19 20.92 -5.52 10.56
C HIS A 19 21.18 -6.99 10.91
N LYS A 20 20.95 -7.37 12.17
CA LYS A 20 20.95 -8.76 12.65
C LYS A 20 19.63 -9.08 13.33
N GLY A 21 18.69 -9.65 12.59
CA GLY A 21 17.38 -10.04 13.07
C GLY A 21 17.21 -11.56 13.18
N LYS A 22 16.05 -11.98 13.70
CA LYS A 22 15.67 -13.40 13.79
C LYS A 22 15.61 -14.08 12.42
N TYR A 23 15.16 -13.36 11.40
CA TYR A 23 14.90 -13.92 10.06
C TYR A 23 15.94 -13.50 9.02
N PHE A 24 16.61 -12.36 9.19
CA PHE A 24 17.54 -11.82 8.22
C PHE A 24 18.79 -11.23 8.89
N ASN A 25 19.93 -11.39 8.22
CA ASN A 25 21.18 -10.74 8.57
C ASN A 25 21.71 -10.00 7.33
N ALA A 26 21.77 -8.67 7.39
CA ALA A 26 22.09 -7.82 6.24
C ALA A 26 23.05 -6.70 6.62
N ALA A 27 24.26 -6.76 6.05
CA ALA A 27 25.32 -5.77 6.20
C ALA A 27 24.97 -4.40 5.58
N GLY A 28 24.40 -4.39 4.37
CA GLY A 28 24.41 -3.20 3.52
C GLY A 28 25.81 -2.87 2.98
N PRO A 29 26.05 -1.66 2.43
CA PRO A 29 25.07 -0.59 2.18
C PRO A 29 24.08 -0.98 1.07
N HIS A 30 23.05 -0.15 0.86
CA HIS A 30 22.18 -0.31 -0.31
C HIS A 30 22.97 0.00 -1.60
N LEU A 31 22.78 -0.82 -2.64
CA LEU A 31 23.58 -0.75 -3.87
C LEU A 31 23.17 0.40 -4.81
N ILE A 32 22.00 1.00 -4.56
CA ILE A 32 21.41 2.04 -5.41
C ILE A 32 21.42 3.36 -4.64
N GLU A 33 21.65 4.46 -5.36
CA GLU A 33 21.56 5.80 -4.80
C GLU A 33 20.12 6.16 -4.38
N PRO A 34 19.92 7.15 -3.49
CA PRO A 34 18.58 7.54 -3.07
C PRO A 34 17.70 7.95 -4.26
N SER A 35 16.62 7.20 -4.49
CA SER A 35 15.58 7.59 -5.45
C SER A 35 14.76 8.77 -4.93
N ARG A 36 13.91 9.36 -5.80
CA ARG A 36 13.02 10.48 -5.41
C ARG A 36 12.19 10.19 -4.16
N GLN A 37 11.69 8.97 -4.00
CA GLN A 37 10.87 8.58 -2.86
C GLN A 37 11.65 7.86 -1.76
N ARG A 38 12.85 7.34 -2.06
CA ARG A 38 13.66 6.42 -1.23
C ARG A 38 12.97 5.10 -0.93
N THR A 39 11.79 5.15 -0.31
CA THR A 39 10.88 4.03 -0.08
C THR A 39 9.71 4.17 -1.06
N PRO A 40 9.36 3.12 -1.82
CA PRO A 40 8.19 3.17 -2.69
C PRO A 40 6.90 3.30 -1.87
N PHE A 41 5.82 3.74 -2.51
CA PHE A 41 4.52 3.82 -1.85
C PHE A 41 4.03 2.43 -1.42
N ILE A 42 3.76 2.24 -0.12
CA ILE A 42 3.50 0.93 0.47
C ILE A 42 2.01 0.58 0.45
N PHE A 43 1.62 -0.35 -0.43
CA PHE A 43 0.31 -1.00 -0.40
C PHE A 43 0.32 -2.26 0.46
N GLN A 44 -0.81 -2.57 1.09
CA GLN A 44 -1.00 -3.83 1.82
C GLN A 44 -2.47 -4.30 1.69
N ALA A 45 -2.71 -5.61 1.59
CA ALA A 45 -4.04 -6.19 1.34
C ALA A 45 -4.50 -7.28 2.34
N GLY A 46 -3.92 -7.31 3.55
CA GLY A 46 -4.21 -8.31 4.57
C GLY A 46 -5.42 -7.93 5.44
N ALA A 47 -6.52 -8.66 5.27
CA ALA A 47 -7.77 -8.40 5.99
C ALA A 47 -7.91 -9.11 7.36
N SER A 48 -7.01 -10.05 7.70
CA SER A 48 -7.03 -10.75 9.01
C SER A 48 -6.63 -9.81 10.15
N LYS A 49 -6.88 -10.19 11.42
CA LYS A 49 -6.46 -9.39 12.59
C LYS A 49 -4.95 -9.09 12.57
N ALA A 50 -4.12 -10.11 12.30
CA ALA A 50 -2.68 -9.95 12.17
C ALA A 50 -2.31 -9.11 10.93
N GLY A 51 -2.99 -9.32 9.81
CA GLY A 51 -2.83 -8.55 8.58
C GLY A 51 -3.11 -7.07 8.77
N LYS A 52 -4.25 -6.72 9.37
CA LYS A 52 -4.62 -5.35 9.74
C LYS A 52 -3.61 -4.74 10.72
N GLY A 53 -3.15 -5.51 11.71
CA GLY A 53 -2.12 -5.05 12.65
C GLY A 53 -0.80 -4.71 11.97
N PHE A 54 -0.36 -5.53 11.01
CA PHE A 54 0.82 -5.25 10.20
C PHE A 54 0.60 -4.06 9.26
N ALA A 55 -0.55 -4.01 8.61
CA ALA A 55 -0.89 -2.96 7.66
C ALA A 55 -0.97 -1.58 8.31
N THR A 56 -1.66 -1.47 9.45
CA THR A 56 -1.76 -0.23 10.23
C THR A 56 -0.39 0.31 10.64
N LYS A 57 0.61 -0.57 10.81
CA LYS A 57 1.99 -0.18 11.14
C LYS A 57 2.80 0.30 9.93
N HIS A 58 2.55 -0.24 8.74
CA HIS A 58 3.47 -0.09 7.59
C HIS A 58 2.85 0.53 6.34
N ALA A 59 1.58 0.29 6.07
CA ALA A 59 0.94 0.64 4.81
C ALA A 59 0.64 2.13 4.72
N GLU A 60 0.77 2.69 3.53
CA GLU A 60 0.26 4.02 3.13
C GLU A 60 -1.11 3.91 2.48
N ALA A 61 -1.41 2.76 1.85
CA ALA A 61 -2.76 2.40 1.42
C ALA A 61 -3.08 0.93 1.71
N MET A 62 -4.31 0.69 2.14
CA MET A 62 -4.83 -0.66 2.35
C MET A 62 -5.88 -1.00 1.31
N PHE A 63 -5.71 -2.13 0.63
CA PHE A 63 -6.75 -2.70 -0.22
C PHE A 63 -7.59 -3.68 0.60
N LEU A 64 -8.88 -3.35 0.77
CA LEU A 64 -9.79 -4.10 1.62
C LEU A 64 -10.87 -4.77 0.77
N PRO A 65 -11.18 -6.06 1.01
CA PRO A 65 -12.37 -6.66 0.44
C PRO A 65 -13.62 -6.02 1.07
N GLY A 66 -14.61 -5.68 0.25
CA GLY A 66 -15.80 -4.97 0.69
C GLY A 66 -17.02 -5.27 -0.17
N MET A 67 -17.83 -6.24 0.24
CA MET A 67 -19.07 -6.62 -0.45
C MET A 67 -20.30 -5.87 0.11
N HIS A 68 -20.25 -5.46 1.39
CA HIS A 68 -21.34 -4.79 2.09
C HIS A 68 -20.83 -3.56 2.84
N ILE A 69 -21.56 -2.46 2.75
CA ILE A 69 -21.15 -1.15 3.30
C ILE A 69 -20.97 -1.21 4.82
N GLU A 70 -21.77 -1.99 5.54
CA GLU A 70 -21.69 -2.16 6.99
C GLU A 70 -20.38 -2.83 7.40
N SER A 71 -19.97 -3.87 6.66
CA SER A 71 -18.72 -4.61 6.90
C SER A 71 -17.49 -3.75 6.61
N VAL A 72 -17.54 -2.99 5.51
CA VAL A 72 -16.48 -2.05 5.14
C VAL A 72 -16.35 -0.96 6.19
N ARG A 73 -17.47 -0.34 6.60
CA ARG A 73 -17.48 0.69 7.65
C ARG A 73 -16.86 0.17 8.94
N LYS A 74 -17.25 -1.03 9.40
CA LYS A 74 -16.66 -1.65 10.60
C LYS A 74 -15.15 -1.86 10.46
N SER A 75 -14.70 -2.37 9.32
CA SER A 75 -13.27 -2.61 9.08
C SER A 75 -12.47 -1.30 9.03
N VAL A 76 -12.99 -0.26 8.37
CA VAL A 76 -12.35 1.06 8.30
C VAL A 76 -12.23 1.69 9.70
N LEU A 77 -13.28 1.61 10.52
CA LEU A 77 -13.25 2.12 11.90
C LEU A 77 -12.20 1.39 12.75
N GLU A 78 -12.15 0.06 12.68
CA GLU A 78 -11.16 -0.76 13.39
C GLU A 78 -9.73 -0.42 12.97
N ILE A 79 -9.49 -0.28 11.66
CA ILE A 79 -8.18 0.07 11.09
C ILE A 79 -7.75 1.46 11.56
N ARG A 80 -8.65 2.46 11.53
CA ARG A 80 -8.37 3.82 12.00
C ARG A 80 -8.05 3.85 13.49
N GLN A 81 -8.83 3.17 14.32
CA GLN A 81 -8.58 3.07 15.76
C GLN A 81 -7.20 2.44 16.04
N THR A 82 -6.89 1.34 15.35
CA THR A 82 -5.62 0.63 15.53
C THR A 82 -4.43 1.48 15.06
N ALA A 83 -4.55 2.15 13.91
CA ALA A 83 -3.50 3.05 13.41
C ALA A 83 -3.29 4.26 14.32
N THR A 84 -4.38 4.85 14.83
CA THR A 84 -4.31 5.97 15.79
C THR A 84 -3.61 5.52 17.07
N ALA A 85 -3.92 4.33 17.59
CA ALA A 85 -3.22 3.75 18.74
C ALA A 85 -1.73 3.49 18.49
N GLN A 86 -1.32 3.34 17.22
CA GLN A 86 0.08 3.24 16.79
C GLN A 86 0.71 4.59 16.44
N GLY A 87 0.00 5.71 16.65
CA GLY A 87 0.48 7.06 16.39
C GLY A 87 0.45 7.47 14.92
N ARG A 88 -0.39 6.82 14.09
CA ARG A 88 -0.55 7.14 12.67
C ARG A 88 -1.96 7.63 12.37
N ASP A 89 -2.06 8.64 11.50
CA ASP A 89 -3.32 9.07 10.90
C ASP A 89 -3.52 8.40 9.53
N LEU A 90 -4.69 7.82 9.32
CA LEU A 90 -5.05 7.15 8.07
C LEU A 90 -6.27 7.82 7.45
N ASN A 91 -6.02 8.59 6.39
CA ASN A 91 -7.07 9.22 5.58
C ASN A 91 -6.99 8.70 4.15
N GLY A 92 -8.14 8.22 3.64
CA GLY A 92 -8.27 7.81 2.25
C GLY A 92 -9.35 6.77 2.03
N LEU A 93 -10.18 7.00 1.02
CA LEU A 93 -11.08 6.03 0.42
C LEU A 93 -10.93 6.19 -1.10
N LYS A 94 -10.79 5.10 -1.86
CA LYS A 94 -10.91 5.15 -3.32
C LYS A 94 -12.30 4.64 -3.70
N LEU A 95 -13.00 5.44 -4.51
CA LEU A 95 -14.37 5.25 -4.94
C LEU A 95 -14.41 5.28 -6.47
N ILE A 96 -15.37 4.58 -7.08
CA ILE A 96 -15.80 4.90 -8.44
C ILE A 96 -16.62 6.18 -8.32
N VAL A 97 -16.19 7.23 -9.01
CA VAL A 97 -16.80 8.56 -8.95
C VAL A 97 -16.95 9.12 -10.36
N ASP A 98 -17.92 10.01 -10.51
CA ASP A 98 -18.10 10.84 -11.70
C ASP A 98 -18.68 12.20 -11.29
N GLU A 99 -18.87 13.10 -12.26
CA GLU A 99 -19.38 14.46 -12.04
C GLU A 99 -20.80 14.48 -11.44
N THR A 100 -21.59 13.43 -11.68
CA THR A 100 -22.94 13.23 -11.13
C THR A 100 -23.16 11.77 -10.75
N ASP A 101 -24.16 11.51 -9.89
CA ASP A 101 -24.55 10.16 -9.51
C ASP A 101 -25.02 9.35 -10.72
N GLU A 102 -25.75 9.98 -11.66
CA GLU A 102 -26.21 9.36 -12.90
C GLU A 102 -25.03 8.93 -13.78
N LEU A 103 -23.99 9.75 -13.90
CA LEU A 103 -22.79 9.40 -14.68
C LEU A 103 -21.98 8.30 -14.00
N ALA A 104 -21.88 8.31 -12.67
CA ALA A 104 -21.23 7.24 -11.92
C ALA A 104 -21.98 5.90 -12.11
N GLN A 105 -23.31 5.93 -12.12
CA GLN A 105 -24.13 4.75 -12.39
C GLN A 105 -23.98 4.26 -13.84
N GLN A 106 -23.98 5.17 -14.82
CA GLN A 106 -23.73 4.81 -16.23
C GLN A 106 -22.36 4.18 -16.42
N LYS A 107 -21.32 4.73 -15.80
CA LYS A 107 -19.96 4.18 -15.82
C LYS A 107 -19.92 2.78 -15.20
N TYR A 108 -20.66 2.55 -14.10
CA TYR A 108 -20.79 1.23 -13.51
C TYR A 108 -21.49 0.24 -14.45
N ASP A 109 -22.63 0.64 -15.05
CA ASP A 109 -23.40 -0.20 -15.96
C ASP A 109 -22.60 -0.54 -17.23
N GLU A 110 -21.82 0.42 -17.76
CA GLU A 110 -20.88 0.20 -18.86
C GLU A 110 -19.83 -0.85 -18.48
N TYR A 111 -19.20 -0.74 -17.30
CA TYR A 111 -18.19 -1.70 -16.85
C TYR A 111 -18.72 -3.12 -16.73
N LEU A 112 -19.98 -3.29 -16.32
CA LEU A 112 -20.62 -4.59 -16.28
C LEU A 112 -20.73 -5.26 -17.66
N THR A 113 -20.81 -4.50 -18.75
CA THR A 113 -20.85 -5.06 -20.11
C THR A 113 -19.55 -5.76 -20.51
N TYR A 114 -18.43 -5.44 -19.86
CA TYR A 114 -17.13 -6.06 -20.06
C TYR A 114 -16.88 -7.25 -19.12
N ALA A 115 -17.85 -7.62 -18.27
CA ALA A 115 -17.68 -8.70 -17.31
C ALA A 115 -17.69 -10.07 -18.01
N ASP A 116 -16.66 -10.87 -17.76
CA ASP A 116 -16.58 -12.27 -18.15
C ASP A 116 -16.93 -13.17 -16.96
N LEU A 117 -18.05 -13.88 -17.08
CA LEU A 117 -18.55 -14.80 -16.06
C LEU A 117 -17.64 -16.02 -15.89
N ASP A 118 -17.11 -16.58 -16.97
CA ASP A 118 -16.22 -17.74 -16.91
C ASP A 118 -14.87 -17.31 -16.32
N GLY A 119 -14.37 -16.13 -16.72
CA GLY A 119 -13.19 -15.51 -16.10
C GLY A 119 -13.37 -15.25 -14.60
N SER A 120 -14.56 -14.83 -14.18
CA SER A 120 -14.90 -14.62 -12.77
C SER A 120 -14.95 -15.95 -12.01
N LEU A 121 -15.56 -16.99 -12.58
CA LEU A 121 -15.63 -18.32 -11.96
C LEU A 121 -14.25 -18.96 -11.84
N ALA A 122 -13.38 -18.79 -12.84
CA ALA A 122 -11.99 -19.25 -12.77
C ALA A 122 -11.23 -18.60 -11.59
N LEU A 123 -11.41 -17.30 -11.37
CA LEU A 123 -10.82 -16.59 -10.21
C LEU A 123 -11.28 -17.18 -8.87
N PHE A 124 -12.55 -17.59 -8.76
CA PHE A 124 -13.10 -18.18 -7.53
C PHE A 124 -12.81 -19.69 -7.39
N GLY A 125 -12.55 -20.38 -8.50
CA GLY A 125 -12.29 -21.83 -8.55
C GLY A 125 -10.89 -22.24 -8.11
N GLY A 126 -9.89 -21.36 -8.29
CA GLY A 126 -8.50 -21.61 -7.93
C GLY A 126 -7.69 -22.30 -9.02
#